data_AF-A0A316XGH3-F1
#
_entry.id   AF-A0A316XGH3-F1
#
_cell.length_a   1.000
_cell.length_b   1.000
_cell.length_c   1.000
_cell.angle_alpha   90.00
_cell.angle_beta   90.00
_cell.angle_gamma   90.00
#
_symmetry.space_group_name_H-M   'P 1'
#
loop_
_entity.id
_entity.type
_entity.pdbx_description
1 polymer ?
#
loop_
_entity_poly.entity_id
_entity_poly.type
_entity_poly.pdbx_seq_one_letter_code
_entity_poly.pdbx_strand_id
1 'polypeptide(L)'
;MKFIYFFCLLVIVSKIILSCNRADDFVENDKIGIQPTTAFNRTLSGSINRITPTQWILNETASAESEKKRAMLSLTFADQNPVGLRLHANTTLIVNVTILSGNALPTLIIGSYDREAVTIHQLKEGNNSIINPNGGDLYLKFSSDNPSANNSVKVDFKEGYSTIPFYILGVNSNAQWKEMLASSSAPNAILVSHKSFIVCSREIAKKYENKNQDLVLSRIDLALNIENSIGYMDVPTPWTGNVMIIERNSGYMDAESDGKIRVIGSQFERVLDPDVIQNNGWGLFHEMGHHHQMYNWNFDAVHEVNPNIYTLAVMRTMKPGYKWLTGSNWTDLQKYFEKSSRDYTASTTSGEVRLALYEQLRLAFGEGFFINLHKLIRQDRPNATNNEQKMRVLMIYASKASGFNLSSYFKKYGFKVNQSIYDEINALNLPNSPTDITTYKEP
;
A
#
# COMPACT_ATOMS: atom_id res chain seq x y z
N MET A 1 -16.84 -72.50 -38.63
CA MET A 1 -18.16 -73.01 -39.07
C MET A 1 -19.23 -72.21 -38.34
N LYS A 2 -20.15 -71.59 -39.10
CA LYS A 2 -21.32 -70.76 -38.70
C LYS A 2 -21.08 -69.33 -38.19
N PHE A 3 -21.22 -68.40 -39.14
CA PHE A 3 -21.77 -67.05 -38.96
C PHE A 3 -23.23 -67.10 -38.50
N ILE A 4 -23.64 -66.15 -37.64
CA ILE A 4 -25.01 -65.62 -37.57
C ILE A 4 -24.91 -64.09 -37.44
N TYR A 5 -25.77 -63.43 -38.19
CA TYR A 5 -25.85 -61.99 -38.48
C TYR A 5 -27.11 -61.38 -37.83
N PHE A 6 -27.11 -60.04 -37.72
CA PHE A 6 -28.24 -59.09 -37.54
C PHE A 6 -28.88 -58.97 -36.13
N PHE A 7 -29.30 -57.80 -35.62
CA PHE A 7 -29.64 -56.48 -36.20
C PHE A 7 -29.70 -55.39 -35.09
N CYS A 8 -29.42 -54.12 -35.45
CA CYS A 8 -30.00 -52.85 -34.93
C CYS A 8 -29.70 -52.41 -33.48
N LEU A 9 -29.55 -51.13 -33.10
CA LEU A 9 -29.39 -49.82 -33.76
C LEU A 9 -29.21 -48.78 -32.61
N LEU A 10 -28.34 -47.76 -32.80
CA LEU A 10 -28.48 -46.36 -32.28
C LEU A 10 -28.52 -46.13 -30.73
N VAL A 11 -27.90 -45.15 -30.03
CA VAL A 11 -27.27 -43.84 -30.26
C VAL A 11 -26.31 -43.54 -29.07
N ILE A 12 -25.13 -43.02 -29.40
CA ILE A 12 -24.28 -41.98 -28.75
C ILE A 12 -24.56 -41.61 -27.27
N VAL A 13 -23.54 -41.80 -26.41
CA VAL A 13 -23.13 -40.78 -25.42
C VAL A 13 -21.60 -40.77 -25.31
N SER A 14 -20.99 -39.65 -25.70
CA SER A 14 -19.56 -39.38 -25.57
C SER A 14 -19.21 -39.17 -24.09
N LYS A 15 -18.32 -40.01 -23.53
CA LYS A 15 -17.63 -39.75 -22.25
C LYS A 15 -16.16 -39.48 -22.56
N ILE A 16 -15.78 -38.21 -22.53
CA ILE A 16 -14.37 -37.80 -22.52
C ILE A 16 -13.87 -37.93 -21.08
N ILE A 17 -12.87 -38.78 -20.91
CA ILE A 17 -12.07 -38.92 -19.70
C ILE A 17 -11.04 -37.79 -19.72
N LEU A 18 -11.13 -36.85 -18.77
CA LEU A 18 -10.09 -35.87 -18.49
C LEU A 18 -9.29 -36.35 -17.29
N SER A 19 -8.05 -36.74 -17.56
CA SER A 19 -7.05 -37.17 -16.59
C SER A 19 -6.51 -35.97 -15.79
N CYS A 20 -6.53 -36.10 -14.46
CA CYS A 20 -5.78 -35.25 -13.54
C CYS A 20 -4.27 -35.43 -13.78
N ASN A 21 -3.53 -34.32 -13.88
CA ASN A 21 -2.10 -34.31 -13.57
C ASN A 21 -1.81 -33.20 -12.57
N ARG A 22 -1.05 -33.61 -11.56
CA ARG A 22 -0.62 -32.94 -10.34
C ARG A 22 0.53 -31.99 -10.69
N ALA A 23 0.47 -30.76 -10.19
CA ALA A 23 1.54 -29.78 -10.34
C ALA A 23 2.56 -29.95 -9.22
N ASP A 24 3.73 -30.47 -9.57
CA ASP A 24 4.99 -30.26 -8.85
C ASP A 24 5.91 -29.61 -9.90
N ASP A 25 6.32 -28.36 -9.69
CA ASP A 25 7.54 -27.79 -10.27
C ASP A 25 7.92 -26.53 -9.48
N PHE A 26 8.88 -26.71 -8.57
CA PHE A 26 9.64 -25.65 -7.93
C PHE A 26 10.65 -25.10 -8.93
N VAL A 27 10.61 -23.80 -9.23
CA VAL A 27 11.62 -23.14 -10.06
C VAL A 27 12.85 -22.82 -9.22
N GLU A 28 13.96 -23.37 -9.67
CA GLU A 28 15.32 -23.24 -9.18
C GLU A 28 15.92 -21.85 -9.53
N ASN A 29 16.88 -21.43 -8.71
CA ASN A 29 17.59 -20.15 -8.80
C ASN A 29 18.27 -19.92 -10.16
N ASP A 30 17.86 -18.87 -10.89
CA ASP A 30 18.63 -18.34 -12.00
C ASP A 30 19.15 -16.92 -11.75
N LYS A 31 20.47 -16.81 -11.92
CA LYS A 31 21.29 -15.61 -11.77
C LYS A 31 20.92 -14.58 -12.85
N ILE A 32 20.34 -13.46 -12.46
CA ILE A 32 20.15 -12.33 -13.36
C ILE A 32 21.49 -11.61 -13.54
N GLY A 33 22.15 -11.90 -14.67
CA GLY A 33 23.25 -11.09 -15.19
C GLY A 33 22.71 -9.79 -15.79
N ILE A 34 22.96 -8.66 -15.14
CA ILE A 34 22.63 -7.33 -15.65
C ILE A 34 23.77 -6.87 -16.56
N GLN A 35 23.53 -6.84 -17.88
CA GLN A 35 24.35 -6.09 -18.83
C GLN A 35 24.02 -4.59 -18.70
N PRO A 36 25.01 -3.68 -18.69
CA PRO A 36 24.77 -2.25 -18.52
C PRO A 36 24.30 -1.64 -19.84
N THR A 37 22.99 -1.48 -20.01
CA THR A 37 22.44 -0.65 -21.09
C THR A 37 22.39 0.80 -20.63
N THR A 38 23.12 1.68 -21.33
CA THR A 38 22.94 3.13 -21.30
C THR A 38 21.52 3.49 -21.76
N ALA A 39 20.58 3.63 -20.83
CA ALA A 39 19.25 4.15 -21.08
C ALA A 39 18.79 5.00 -19.89
N PHE A 40 18.86 6.33 -20.03
CA PHE A 40 18.35 7.28 -19.04
C PHE A 40 16.82 7.37 -19.00
N ASN A 41 16.11 6.66 -19.89
CA ASN A 41 14.65 6.56 -19.87
C ASN A 41 14.21 5.44 -18.92
N ARG A 42 13.99 5.77 -17.64
CA ARG A 42 13.37 4.83 -16.69
C ARG A 42 12.11 5.42 -16.06
N THR A 43 11.07 4.61 -16.04
CA THR A 43 9.80 4.86 -15.34
C THR A 43 10.02 4.74 -13.84
N LEU A 44 9.91 5.86 -13.14
CA LEU A 44 10.02 5.93 -11.69
C LEU A 44 8.72 5.45 -11.06
N SER A 45 7.60 6.01 -11.51
CA SER A 45 6.25 5.46 -11.35
C SER A 45 5.53 5.59 -12.70
N GLY A 46 4.43 4.87 -12.93
CA GLY A 46 3.68 4.95 -14.20
C GLY A 46 3.27 6.37 -14.61
N SER A 47 3.27 7.34 -13.68
CA SER A 47 2.90 8.74 -13.89
C SER A 47 4.07 9.68 -14.20
N ILE A 48 5.33 9.30 -13.92
CA ILE A 48 6.49 10.17 -14.14
C ILE A 48 7.73 9.40 -14.62
N ASN A 49 8.35 9.92 -15.68
CA ASN A 49 9.55 9.39 -16.30
C ASN A 49 10.65 10.45 -16.29
N ARG A 50 11.84 10.09 -15.81
CA ARG A 50 13.03 10.94 -15.87
C ARG A 50 13.70 10.77 -17.24
N ILE A 51 14.02 11.86 -17.92
CA ILE A 51 14.74 11.87 -19.21
C ILE A 51 16.20 12.28 -19.00
N THR A 52 16.39 13.35 -18.23
CA THR A 52 17.71 13.82 -17.77
C THR A 52 17.58 14.21 -16.30
N PRO A 53 18.66 14.62 -15.60
CA PRO A 53 18.54 15.14 -14.26
C PRO A 53 17.57 16.33 -14.08
N THR A 54 17.26 17.05 -15.16
CA THR A 54 16.46 18.28 -15.14
C THR A 54 15.20 18.18 -16.00
N GLN A 55 15.02 17.08 -16.73
CA GLN A 55 13.91 16.89 -17.67
C GLN A 55 13.07 15.69 -17.31
N TRP A 56 11.76 15.91 -17.30
CA TRP A 56 10.76 14.96 -16.81
C TRP A 56 9.58 14.91 -17.77
N ILE A 57 9.05 13.72 -18.04
CA ILE A 57 7.76 13.53 -18.72
C ILE A 57 6.76 13.05 -17.68
N LEU A 58 5.61 13.71 -17.61
CA LEU A 58 4.52 13.37 -16.71
C LEU A 58 3.27 13.06 -17.51
N ASN A 59 2.56 12.02 -17.09
CA ASN A 59 1.21 11.71 -17.58
C ASN A 59 0.22 12.03 -16.46
N GLU A 60 -0.92 12.63 -16.81
CA GLU A 60 -1.92 12.96 -15.82
C GLU A 60 -2.51 11.68 -15.20
N THR A 61 -2.63 11.66 -13.87
CA THR A 61 -3.30 10.57 -13.15
C THR A 61 -4.47 11.06 -12.32
N ALA A 62 -5.26 10.12 -11.82
CA ALA A 62 -6.29 10.44 -10.85
C ALA A 62 -5.65 11.05 -9.59
N SER A 63 -6.29 12.07 -9.02
CA SER A 63 -5.85 12.71 -7.79
C SER A 63 -5.90 11.74 -6.62
N ALA A 64 -5.04 11.93 -5.62
CA ALA A 64 -5.06 11.08 -4.44
C ALA A 64 -6.43 11.07 -3.72
N GLU A 65 -7.15 12.19 -3.73
CA GLU A 65 -8.50 12.32 -3.16
C GLU A 65 -9.57 11.56 -3.97
N SER A 66 -9.54 11.68 -5.30
CA SER A 66 -10.47 10.93 -6.17
C SER A 66 -10.28 9.42 -5.98
N GLU A 67 -9.03 8.99 -5.88
CA GLU A 67 -8.71 7.59 -5.73
C GLU A 67 -9.00 7.07 -4.31
N LYS A 68 -8.77 7.87 -3.25
CA LYS A 68 -9.24 7.55 -1.89
C LYS A 68 -10.75 7.32 -1.87
N LYS A 69 -11.54 8.17 -2.53
CA LYS A 69 -13.00 7.99 -2.65
C LYS A 69 -13.35 6.74 -3.46
N ARG A 70 -12.65 6.52 -4.58
CA ARG A 70 -12.87 5.36 -5.46
C ARG A 70 -12.66 4.06 -4.71
N ALA A 71 -11.52 3.93 -4.03
CA ALA A 71 -11.12 2.73 -3.30
C ALA A 71 -11.63 2.65 -1.86
N MET A 72 -12.28 3.72 -1.38
CA MET A 72 -12.91 3.85 -0.05
C MET A 72 -11.93 3.83 1.12
N LEU A 73 -10.79 4.50 0.96
CA LEU A 73 -9.69 4.50 1.92
C LEU A 73 -9.80 5.58 2.98
N SER A 74 -9.15 5.35 4.12
CA SER A 74 -9.12 6.29 5.23
C SER A 74 -8.14 7.44 4.98
N LEU A 75 -6.97 7.15 4.41
CA LEU A 75 -5.93 8.11 4.05
C LEU A 75 -5.73 8.19 2.54
N THR A 76 -5.17 9.31 2.08
CA THR A 76 -4.68 9.45 0.70
C THR A 76 -3.21 9.02 0.61
N PHE A 77 -2.81 8.46 -0.53
CA PHE A 77 -1.39 8.32 -0.88
C PHE A 77 -0.83 9.63 -1.44
N ALA A 78 0.46 9.66 -1.73
CA ALA A 78 1.12 10.77 -2.42
C ALA A 78 0.85 10.71 -3.93
N ASP A 79 0.50 11.84 -4.52
CA ASP A 79 0.41 12.05 -5.97
C ASP A 79 1.42 13.09 -6.48
N GLN A 80 2.32 13.52 -5.60
CA GLN A 80 3.53 14.29 -5.86
C GLN A 80 4.77 13.38 -5.99
N ASN A 81 5.72 13.80 -6.83
CA ASN A 81 6.94 13.07 -7.11
C ASN A 81 8.17 13.97 -6.95
N PRO A 82 9.20 13.57 -6.18
CA PRO A 82 10.42 14.35 -6.06
C PRO A 82 11.22 14.33 -7.36
N VAL A 83 11.87 15.45 -7.69
CA VAL A 83 12.66 15.58 -8.94
C VAL A 83 14.18 15.66 -8.72
N GLY A 84 14.65 15.51 -7.48
CA GLY A 84 16.09 15.53 -7.19
C GLY A 84 16.73 16.92 -7.27
N LEU A 85 15.92 17.97 -7.27
CA LEU A 85 16.36 19.37 -7.38
C LEU A 85 15.84 20.18 -6.20
N ARG A 86 16.53 21.26 -5.89
CA ARG A 86 16.19 22.20 -4.82
C ARG A 86 16.31 23.64 -5.32
N LEU A 87 15.32 24.47 -5.02
CA LEU A 87 15.39 25.92 -5.22
C LEU A 87 16.12 26.61 -4.06
N HIS A 88 17.02 27.53 -4.38
CA HIS A 88 17.63 28.41 -3.38
C HIS A 88 16.67 29.53 -2.95
N ALA A 89 16.66 29.85 -1.66
CA ALA A 89 15.88 30.94 -1.09
C ALA A 89 16.12 32.26 -1.84
N ASN A 90 15.03 32.96 -2.18
CA ASN A 90 15.06 34.26 -2.86
C ASN A 90 15.77 34.26 -4.23
N THR A 91 15.89 33.10 -4.88
CA THR A 91 16.37 33.01 -6.26
C THR A 91 15.23 32.74 -7.23
N THR A 92 15.44 33.06 -8.51
CA THR A 92 14.45 32.81 -9.57
C THR A 92 14.66 31.42 -10.14
N LEU A 93 13.67 30.54 -9.97
CA LEU A 93 13.57 29.27 -10.66
C LEU A 93 12.97 29.49 -12.06
N ILE A 94 13.66 29.02 -13.10
CA ILE A 94 13.13 29.00 -14.47
C ILE A 94 12.77 27.57 -14.84
N VAL A 95 11.49 27.33 -15.13
CA VAL A 95 10.95 26.04 -15.54
C VAL A 95 10.20 26.18 -16.84
N ASN A 96 10.55 25.40 -17.85
CA ASN A 96 9.80 25.32 -19.09
C ASN A 96 8.85 24.11 -19.04
N VAL A 97 7.59 24.31 -19.45
CA VAL A 97 6.62 23.23 -19.64
C VAL A 97 6.23 23.17 -21.11
N THR A 98 6.35 21.99 -21.71
CA THR A 98 5.87 21.69 -23.06
C THR A 98 4.71 20.70 -22.95
N ILE A 99 3.55 21.05 -23.50
CA ILE A 99 2.44 20.09 -23.62
C ILE A 99 2.81 19.12 -24.74
N LEU A 100 2.86 17.82 -24.41
CA LEU A 100 3.12 16.77 -25.40
C LEU A 100 1.80 16.28 -26.02
N SER A 101 0.75 16.22 -25.21
CA SER A 101 -0.60 15.86 -25.65
C SER A 101 -1.64 16.36 -24.63
N GLY A 102 -2.86 16.62 -25.12
CA GLY A 102 -3.95 17.11 -24.28
C GLY A 102 -3.82 18.60 -23.95
N ASN A 103 -4.27 19.02 -22.77
CA ASN A 103 -4.30 20.44 -22.37
C ASN A 103 -4.15 20.72 -20.86
N ALA A 104 -4.08 19.69 -20.01
CA ALA A 104 -3.86 19.88 -18.58
C ALA A 104 -2.38 20.18 -18.29
N LEU A 105 -2.14 20.87 -17.17
CA LEU A 105 -0.81 21.33 -16.78
C LEU A 105 -0.49 20.91 -15.34
N PRO A 106 0.78 20.59 -15.05
CA PRO A 106 1.20 20.10 -13.76
C PRO A 106 1.33 21.25 -12.74
N THR A 107 1.43 20.86 -11.48
CA THR A 107 1.72 21.74 -10.36
C THR A 107 3.15 21.49 -9.87
N LEU A 108 3.88 22.56 -9.60
CA LEU A 108 5.17 22.53 -8.91
C LEU A 108 4.94 22.71 -7.40
N ILE A 109 5.56 21.86 -6.60
CA ILE A 109 5.59 22.00 -5.14
C ILE A 109 7.04 22.29 -4.73
N ILE A 110 7.21 23.29 -3.87
CA ILE A 110 8.51 23.73 -3.36
C ILE A 110 8.49 23.60 -1.83
N GLY A 111 9.42 22.81 -1.31
CA GLY A 111 9.53 22.44 0.11
C GLY A 111 9.09 21.00 0.38
N SER A 112 9.86 20.27 1.19
CA SER A 112 9.45 18.97 1.71
C SER A 112 8.50 19.09 2.91
N TYR A 113 7.38 18.37 2.90
CA TYR A 113 6.47 18.25 4.05
C TYR A 113 7.22 17.88 5.34
N ASP A 114 6.74 18.32 6.51
CA ASP A 114 7.32 18.10 7.85
C ASP A 114 8.76 18.61 8.08
N ARG A 115 9.47 19.03 7.03
CA ARG A 115 10.88 19.46 7.09
C ARG A 115 11.06 20.91 6.65
N GLU A 116 10.19 21.40 5.77
CA GLU A 116 10.30 22.72 5.14
C GLU A 116 8.93 23.37 4.97
N ALA A 117 8.92 24.70 4.78
CA ALA A 117 7.71 25.41 4.40
C ALA A 117 7.31 25.05 2.97
N VAL A 118 6.10 24.54 2.79
CA VAL A 118 5.59 24.09 1.48
C VAL A 118 4.84 25.22 0.76
N THR A 119 5.15 25.44 -0.51
CA THR A 119 4.37 26.29 -1.41
C THR A 119 4.03 25.57 -2.70
N ILE A 120 2.88 25.91 -3.29
CA ILE A 120 2.31 25.22 -4.44
C ILE A 120 2.11 26.24 -5.57
N HIS A 121 2.59 25.91 -6.77
CA HIS A 121 2.58 26.79 -7.95
C HIS A 121 1.99 26.06 -9.14
N GLN A 122 0.85 26.53 -9.65
CA GLN A 122 0.30 26.03 -10.90
C GLN A 122 1.18 26.45 -12.07
N LEU A 123 1.70 25.49 -12.84
CA LEU A 123 2.54 25.80 -13.99
C LEU A 123 1.68 26.14 -15.22
N LYS A 124 2.27 26.96 -16.09
CA LYS A 124 1.74 27.35 -17.40
C LYS A 124 2.58 26.70 -18.50
N GLU A 125 2.00 26.54 -19.69
CA GLU A 125 2.78 26.20 -20.88
C GLU A 125 3.85 27.27 -21.15
N GLY A 126 5.02 26.85 -21.61
CA GLY A 126 6.17 27.72 -21.83
C GLY A 126 6.96 27.99 -20.54
N ASN A 127 7.59 29.16 -20.47
CA ASN A 127 8.49 29.50 -19.36
C ASN A 127 7.71 30.02 -18.15
N ASN A 128 8.03 29.45 -16.99
CA ASN A 128 7.57 29.87 -15.68
C ASN A 128 8.76 30.45 -14.91
N SER A 129 8.57 31.62 -14.31
CA SER A 129 9.54 32.30 -13.46
C SER A 129 8.98 32.37 -12.05
N ILE A 130 9.60 31.65 -11.12
CA ILE A 130 9.06 31.44 -9.76
C ILE A 130 10.12 31.83 -8.74
N ILE A 131 9.74 32.66 -7.77
CA ILE A 131 10.59 33.02 -6.63
C ILE A 131 9.92 32.51 -5.36
N ASN A 132 10.69 31.84 -4.51
CA ASN A 132 10.24 31.41 -3.18
C ASN A 132 11.21 31.94 -2.11
N PRO A 133 10.72 32.63 -1.07
CA PRO A 133 11.58 33.23 -0.06
C PRO A 133 12.32 32.21 0.82
N ASN A 134 11.77 31.00 0.96
CA ASN A 134 12.35 29.92 1.76
C ASN A 134 13.23 28.98 0.92
N GLY A 135 13.03 28.95 -0.39
CA GLY A 135 13.54 27.87 -1.23
C GLY A 135 12.89 26.53 -0.85
N GLY A 136 13.50 25.42 -1.25
CA GLY A 136 13.03 24.10 -0.85
C GLY A 136 13.21 23.04 -1.92
N ASP A 137 13.04 21.79 -1.51
CA ASP A 137 13.11 20.64 -2.42
C ASP A 137 11.92 20.67 -3.40
N LEU A 138 12.17 20.28 -4.64
CA LEU A 138 11.20 20.39 -5.72
C LEU A 138 10.49 19.06 -5.96
N TYR A 139 9.17 19.16 -6.13
CA TYR A 139 8.30 18.04 -6.50
C TYR A 139 7.37 18.45 -7.63
N LEU A 140 7.01 17.50 -8.48
CA LEU A 140 5.99 17.68 -9.50
C LEU A 140 4.77 16.81 -9.18
N LYS A 141 3.59 17.41 -9.33
CA LYS A 141 2.29 16.75 -9.22
C LYS A 141 1.53 16.97 -10.53
N PHE A 142 1.08 15.90 -11.16
CA PHE A 142 0.22 16.00 -12.34
C PHE A 142 -0.97 15.07 -12.18
N SER A 143 -1.94 15.52 -11.39
CA SER A 143 -3.13 14.73 -11.07
C SER A 143 -4.37 15.61 -10.95
N SER A 144 -5.53 15.03 -11.26
CA SER A 144 -6.84 15.69 -11.14
C SER A 144 -7.95 14.70 -10.83
N ASP A 145 -9.12 15.19 -10.41
CA ASP A 145 -10.27 14.33 -10.08
C ASP A 145 -10.89 13.66 -11.33
N ASN A 146 -10.63 14.21 -12.52
CA ASN A 146 -11.13 13.70 -13.79
C ASN A 146 -9.98 13.68 -14.81
N PRO A 147 -8.99 12.78 -14.62
CA PRO A 147 -7.81 12.77 -15.46
C PRO A 147 -8.12 12.31 -16.88
N SER A 148 -7.34 12.78 -17.83
CA SER A 148 -7.32 12.25 -19.19
C SER A 148 -6.05 11.47 -19.44
N ALA A 149 -6.18 10.22 -19.89
CA ALA A 149 -5.03 9.41 -20.32
C ALA A 149 -4.26 10.01 -21.51
N ASN A 150 -4.84 11.01 -22.19
CA ASN A 150 -4.17 11.76 -23.26
C ASN A 150 -3.36 12.96 -22.75
N ASN A 151 -3.49 13.36 -21.48
CA ASN A 151 -2.74 14.50 -20.96
C ASN A 151 -1.31 14.09 -20.62
N SER A 152 -0.34 14.67 -21.32
CA SER A 152 1.09 14.43 -21.12
C SER A 152 1.88 15.72 -21.30
N VAL A 153 2.87 15.94 -20.44
CA VAL A 153 3.69 17.16 -20.43
C VAL A 153 5.16 16.81 -20.22
N LYS A 154 6.04 17.59 -20.84
CA LYS A 154 7.46 17.64 -20.50
C LYS A 154 7.72 18.86 -19.63
N VAL A 155 8.40 18.65 -18.50
CA VAL A 155 8.89 19.71 -17.61
C VAL A 155 10.41 19.73 -17.68
N ASP A 156 10.99 20.91 -17.89
CA ASP A 156 12.43 21.14 -18.01
C ASP A 156 12.87 22.27 -17.09
N PHE A 157 13.62 21.93 -16.04
CA PHE A 157 14.21 22.89 -15.11
C PHE A 157 15.45 23.50 -15.74
N LYS A 158 15.41 24.81 -16.03
CA LYS A 158 16.47 25.53 -16.74
C LYS A 158 17.50 26.13 -15.81
N GLU A 159 17.05 26.89 -14.81
CA GLU A 159 17.93 27.70 -13.95
C GLU A 159 17.34 27.87 -12.54
N GLY A 160 18.17 28.31 -11.59
CA GLY A 160 17.73 28.64 -10.21
C GLY A 160 17.69 27.48 -9.23
N TYR A 161 18.24 26.32 -9.58
CA TYR A 161 18.24 25.13 -8.72
C TYR A 161 19.65 24.59 -8.44
N SER A 162 19.74 23.77 -7.41
CA SER A 162 20.85 22.85 -7.13
C SER A 162 20.35 21.41 -7.06
N THR A 163 21.26 20.45 -7.15
CA THR A 163 20.95 19.03 -7.00
C THR A 163 20.96 18.59 -5.54
N ILE A 164 20.05 17.71 -5.18
CA ILE A 164 20.08 16.98 -3.89
C ILE A 164 20.65 15.57 -4.12
N PRO A 165 21.20 14.89 -3.09
CA PRO A 165 21.48 13.47 -3.18
C PRO A 165 20.18 12.73 -3.51
N PHE A 166 20.11 12.17 -4.73
CA PHE A 166 18.89 11.61 -5.30
C PHE A 166 19.16 10.20 -5.81
N TYR A 167 18.83 9.19 -4.99
CA TYR A 167 19.00 7.78 -5.34
C TYR A 167 17.74 7.24 -5.99
N ILE A 168 17.89 6.64 -7.16
CA ILE A 168 16.82 5.94 -7.85
C ILE A 168 17.16 4.45 -7.88
N LEU A 169 16.27 3.62 -7.32
CA LEU A 169 16.37 2.16 -7.31
C LEU A 169 16.76 1.66 -8.70
N GLY A 170 17.87 0.92 -8.82
CA GLY A 170 18.39 0.30 -10.06
C GLY A 170 18.85 1.28 -11.16
N VAL A 171 18.99 2.58 -10.87
CA VAL A 171 19.69 3.54 -11.74
C VAL A 171 21.01 3.92 -11.11
N ASN A 172 20.98 4.24 -9.82
CA ASN A 172 22.18 4.58 -9.07
C ASN A 172 22.80 3.34 -8.45
N SER A 173 24.13 3.30 -8.42
CA SER A 173 24.89 2.37 -7.57
C SER A 173 25.12 2.96 -6.19
N ASN A 174 25.44 2.11 -5.20
CA ASN A 174 25.79 2.59 -3.85
C ASN A 174 27.07 3.47 -3.85
N ALA A 175 28.00 3.25 -4.77
CA ALA A 175 29.18 4.12 -4.90
C ALA A 175 28.77 5.54 -5.31
N GLN A 176 27.90 5.68 -6.32
CA GLN A 176 27.34 6.97 -6.73
C GLN A 176 26.51 7.61 -5.61
N TRP A 177 25.81 6.81 -4.80
CA TRP A 177 25.08 7.31 -3.63
C TRP A 177 25.99 8.04 -2.64
N LYS A 178 27.08 7.38 -2.25
CA LYS A 178 28.09 7.94 -1.34
C LYS A 178 28.73 9.20 -1.91
N GLU A 179 29.04 9.20 -3.21
CA GLU A 179 29.58 10.38 -3.89
C GLU A 179 28.59 11.57 -3.87
N MET A 180 27.31 11.32 -4.17
CA MET A 180 26.26 12.33 -4.07
C MET A 180 26.14 12.89 -2.64
N LEU A 181 26.17 12.03 -1.62
CA LEU A 181 26.10 12.46 -0.21
C LEU A 181 27.33 13.25 0.24
N ALA A 182 28.52 12.86 -0.22
CA ALA A 182 29.78 13.52 0.12
C ALA A 182 29.89 14.91 -0.53
N SER A 183 29.51 15.03 -1.80
CA SER A 183 29.65 16.26 -2.59
C SER A 183 28.55 17.29 -2.37
N SER A 184 27.35 16.87 -1.95
CA SER A 184 26.22 17.78 -1.79
C SER A 184 26.26 18.56 -0.47
N SER A 185 25.80 19.80 -0.48
CA SER A 185 25.49 20.61 0.71
C SER A 185 24.00 20.67 1.03
N ALA A 186 23.14 19.98 0.27
CA ALA A 186 21.69 19.98 0.48
C ALA A 186 21.34 19.45 1.88
N PRO A 187 20.29 20.00 2.52
CA PRO A 187 19.87 19.57 3.86
C PRO A 187 19.23 18.17 3.84
N ASN A 188 18.59 17.81 2.73
CA ASN A 188 17.86 16.56 2.56
C ASN A 188 18.54 15.66 1.53
N ALA A 189 18.22 14.38 1.61
CA ALA A 189 18.55 13.35 0.66
C ALA A 189 17.28 12.53 0.39
N ILE A 190 17.10 12.11 -0.87
CA ILE A 190 15.89 11.43 -1.31
C ILE A 190 16.25 10.12 -2.01
N LEU A 191 15.55 9.05 -1.63
CA LEU A 191 15.63 7.74 -2.29
C LEU A 191 14.27 7.41 -2.90
N VAL A 192 14.23 6.94 -4.14
CA VAL A 192 12.99 6.72 -4.89
C VAL A 192 12.94 5.29 -5.43
N SER A 193 11.83 4.61 -5.15
CA SER A 193 11.48 3.29 -5.67
C SER A 193 10.30 3.39 -6.64
N HIS A 194 9.66 2.26 -6.98
CA HIS A 194 8.53 2.27 -7.90
C HIS A 194 7.20 2.68 -7.27
N LYS A 195 7.10 2.58 -5.94
CA LYS A 195 5.86 2.84 -5.19
C LYS A 195 6.07 3.74 -3.98
N SER A 196 7.30 4.19 -3.74
CA SER A 196 7.62 5.00 -2.57
C SER A 196 8.78 5.94 -2.84
N PHE A 197 8.88 6.94 -1.98
CA PHE A 197 10.11 7.69 -1.84
C PHE A 197 10.37 8.02 -0.37
N ILE A 198 11.64 8.04 -0.01
CA ILE A 198 12.13 8.31 1.34
C ILE A 198 12.77 9.69 1.33
N VAL A 199 12.35 10.57 2.24
CA VAL A 199 12.92 11.91 2.44
C VAL A 199 13.51 11.98 3.84
N CYS A 200 14.83 12.14 3.93
CA CYS A 200 15.52 12.26 5.22
C CYS A 200 16.60 13.34 5.15
N SER A 201 17.10 13.76 6.30
CA SER A 201 18.28 14.61 6.38
C SER A 201 19.47 13.94 5.71
N ARG A 202 20.35 14.75 5.13
CA ARG A 202 21.63 14.26 4.61
C ARG A 202 22.46 13.57 5.70
N GLU A 203 22.32 13.99 6.96
CA GLU A 203 22.98 13.38 8.11
C GLU A 203 22.50 11.93 8.33
N ILE A 204 21.18 11.71 8.39
CA ILE A 204 20.62 10.35 8.49
C ILE A 204 20.99 9.51 7.28
N ALA A 205 20.90 10.05 6.06
CA ALA A 205 21.31 9.35 4.85
C ALA A 205 22.79 8.91 4.90
N LYS A 206 23.69 9.78 5.38
CA LYS A 206 25.11 9.46 5.59
C LYS A 206 25.31 8.38 6.64
N LYS A 207 24.56 8.41 7.75
CA LYS A 207 24.63 7.38 8.80
C LYS A 207 24.37 5.97 8.24
N TYR A 208 23.49 5.84 7.24
CA TYR A 208 23.13 4.56 6.62
C TYR A 208 23.68 4.38 5.20
N GLU A 209 24.65 5.19 4.75
CA GLU A 209 25.17 5.16 3.37
C GLU A 209 25.84 3.83 3.00
N ASN A 210 26.31 3.09 4.00
CA ASN A 210 26.93 1.77 3.81
C ASN A 210 25.90 0.63 3.67
N LYS A 211 24.61 0.89 3.91
CA LYS A 211 23.55 -0.10 3.72
C LYS A 211 23.24 -0.29 2.23
N ASN A 212 22.58 -1.40 1.92
CA ASN A 212 22.17 -1.71 0.56
C ASN A 212 20.86 -0.97 0.23
N GLN A 213 20.98 0.16 -0.46
CA GLN A 213 19.85 1.03 -0.79
C GLN A 213 18.85 0.38 -1.75
N ASP A 214 19.32 -0.46 -2.68
CA ASP A 214 18.43 -1.23 -3.55
C ASP A 214 17.58 -2.22 -2.74
N LEU A 215 18.19 -2.85 -1.74
CA LEU A 215 17.48 -3.79 -0.86
C LEU A 215 16.49 -3.09 0.07
N VAL A 216 16.80 -1.89 0.55
CA VAL A 216 15.87 -1.03 1.30
C VAL A 216 14.62 -0.75 0.47
N LEU A 217 14.83 -0.18 -0.72
CA LEU A 217 13.74 0.27 -1.60
C LEU A 217 12.92 -0.91 -2.14
N SER A 218 13.57 -2.02 -2.51
CA SER A 218 12.86 -3.22 -2.99
C SER A 218 12.07 -3.93 -1.89
N ARG A 219 12.52 -3.92 -0.63
CA ARG A 219 11.73 -4.45 0.51
C ARG A 219 10.50 -3.59 0.77
N ILE A 220 10.64 -2.27 0.71
CA ILE A 220 9.51 -1.34 0.84
C ILE A 220 8.50 -1.54 -0.31
N ASP A 221 8.98 -1.64 -1.55
CA ASP A 221 8.11 -1.92 -2.70
C ASP A 221 7.42 -3.29 -2.58
N LEU A 222 8.12 -4.32 -2.07
CA LEU A 222 7.54 -5.64 -1.81
C LEU A 222 6.42 -5.55 -0.76
N ALA A 223 6.65 -4.84 0.36
CA ALA A 223 5.61 -4.63 1.37
C ALA A 223 4.38 -3.98 0.74
N LEU A 224 4.57 -2.84 0.05
CA LEU A 224 3.47 -2.13 -0.62
C LEU A 224 2.77 -3.00 -1.67
N ASN A 225 3.48 -3.86 -2.42
CA ASN A 225 2.85 -4.79 -3.36
C ASN A 225 1.91 -5.77 -2.65
N ILE A 226 2.32 -6.31 -1.50
CA ILE A 226 1.51 -7.24 -0.71
C ILE A 226 0.29 -6.52 -0.15
N GLU A 227 0.46 -5.34 0.46
CA GLU A 227 -0.66 -4.59 1.01
C GLU A 227 -1.64 -4.14 -0.09
N ASN A 228 -1.12 -3.66 -1.23
CA ASN A 228 -1.92 -3.32 -2.40
C ASN A 228 -2.71 -4.53 -2.92
N SER A 229 -2.15 -5.74 -2.85
CA SER A 229 -2.83 -6.96 -3.28
C SER A 229 -4.06 -7.26 -2.41
N ILE A 230 -4.04 -6.89 -1.13
CA ILE A 230 -5.19 -7.05 -0.23
C ILE A 230 -6.14 -5.86 -0.36
N GLY A 231 -5.59 -4.65 -0.48
CA GLY A 231 -6.32 -3.40 -0.55
C GLY A 231 -7.06 -3.20 -1.88
N TYR A 232 -6.51 -3.62 -3.02
CA TYR A 232 -6.92 -3.13 -4.36
C TYR A 232 -6.94 -4.13 -5.52
N MET A 233 -6.69 -5.43 -5.32
CA MET A 233 -6.52 -6.39 -6.43
C MET A 233 -7.72 -6.48 -7.42
N ASP A 234 -8.90 -6.01 -7.03
CA ASP A 234 -10.12 -5.97 -7.85
C ASP A 234 -10.29 -4.71 -8.73
N VAL A 235 -9.35 -3.75 -8.68
CA VAL A 235 -9.45 -2.51 -9.44
C VAL A 235 -8.85 -2.68 -10.85
N PRO A 236 -9.61 -2.39 -11.93
CA PRO A 236 -9.13 -2.58 -13.32
C PRO A 236 -7.92 -1.70 -13.68
N THR A 237 -7.78 -0.54 -13.05
CA THR A 237 -6.69 0.40 -13.27
C THR A 237 -5.67 0.26 -12.15
N PRO A 238 -4.39 -0.07 -12.45
CA PRO A 238 -3.34 -0.11 -11.43
C PRO A 238 -3.19 1.26 -10.78
N TRP A 239 -3.22 1.29 -9.44
CA TRP A 239 -2.97 2.49 -8.66
C TRP A 239 -1.55 3.05 -8.91
N THR A 240 -1.43 4.37 -9.08
CA THR A 240 -0.16 5.07 -9.41
C THR A 240 0.41 5.95 -8.30
N GLY A 241 -0.29 6.10 -7.17
CA GLY A 241 0.19 6.90 -6.04
C GLY A 241 1.27 6.20 -5.22
N ASN A 242 2.09 6.99 -4.55
CA ASN A 242 3.25 6.56 -3.78
C ASN A 242 3.02 6.67 -2.26
N VAL A 243 3.84 5.99 -1.48
CA VAL A 243 4.04 6.33 -0.07
C VAL A 243 5.29 7.20 0.10
N MET A 244 5.15 8.30 0.83
CA MET A 244 6.23 9.21 1.22
C MET A 244 6.66 8.90 2.66
N ILE A 245 7.81 8.26 2.81
CA ILE A 245 8.40 8.02 4.13
C ILE A 245 9.31 9.20 4.47
N ILE A 246 8.99 9.94 5.52
CA ILE A 246 9.63 11.23 5.80
C ILE A 246 10.16 11.33 7.24
N GLU A 247 11.37 11.86 7.38
CA GLU A 247 11.96 12.15 8.68
C GLU A 247 11.29 13.38 9.32
N ARG A 248 10.83 13.23 10.57
CA ARG A 248 10.32 14.32 11.43
C ARG A 248 11.12 14.50 12.72
N ASN A 249 10.90 15.62 13.39
CA ASN A 249 11.67 16.03 14.58
C ASN A 249 11.20 15.38 15.90
N SER A 250 9.92 15.04 16.05
CA SER A 250 9.34 14.52 17.29
C SER A 250 8.11 13.64 17.03
N GLY A 251 7.59 12.99 18.06
CA GLY A 251 6.49 12.03 17.95
C GLY A 251 6.97 10.58 17.82
N TYR A 252 6.06 9.67 17.51
CA TYR A 252 6.40 8.27 17.21
C TYR A 252 6.56 8.06 15.70
N MET A 253 6.38 6.84 15.20
CA MET A 253 6.05 6.58 13.81
C MET A 253 4.53 6.76 13.64
N ASP A 254 4.07 7.41 12.56
CA ASP A 254 2.63 7.49 12.24
C ASP A 254 2.38 7.66 10.73
N ALA A 255 1.12 7.46 10.33
CA ALA A 255 0.61 7.70 8.99
C ALA A 255 -0.31 8.94 8.92
N GLU A 256 -0.30 9.65 7.80
CA GLU A 256 -1.22 10.74 7.50
C GLU A 256 -1.51 10.80 5.99
N SER A 257 -2.59 11.48 5.61
CA SER A 257 -2.88 11.81 4.21
C SER A 257 -1.68 12.43 3.47
N ASP A 258 -1.76 12.44 2.14
CA ASP A 258 -0.71 12.79 1.19
C ASP A 258 0.44 11.77 1.16
N GLY A 259 0.12 10.52 1.53
CA GLY A 259 1.01 9.36 1.52
C GLY A 259 2.04 9.37 2.64
N LYS A 260 1.87 10.20 3.66
CA LYS A 260 2.89 10.44 4.70
C LYS A 260 3.00 9.24 5.63
N ILE A 261 4.21 8.69 5.73
CA ILE A 261 4.65 7.90 6.88
C ILE A 261 5.77 8.68 7.55
N ARG A 262 5.52 9.22 8.74
CA ARG A 262 6.49 10.08 9.42
C ARG A 262 7.24 9.29 10.47
N VAL A 263 8.56 9.40 10.46
CA VAL A 263 9.45 8.64 11.35
C VAL A 263 10.43 9.60 11.99
N ILE A 264 10.64 9.49 13.30
CA ILE A 264 11.67 10.30 13.97
C ILE A 264 13.07 9.85 13.56
N GLY A 265 14.00 10.78 13.39
CA GLY A 265 15.37 10.50 12.94
C GLY A 265 16.11 9.44 13.77
N SER A 266 15.85 9.36 15.07
CA SER A 266 16.46 8.34 15.96
C SER A 266 15.99 6.91 15.67
N GLN A 267 14.86 6.73 14.99
CA GLN A 267 14.31 5.42 14.62
C GLN A 267 14.43 5.10 13.13
N PHE A 268 15.15 5.93 12.37
CA PHE A 268 15.21 5.83 10.91
C PHE A 268 15.98 4.58 10.41
N GLU A 269 16.63 3.81 11.30
CA GLU A 269 17.09 2.44 10.99
C GLU A 269 15.94 1.54 10.53
N ARG A 270 14.72 1.76 11.02
CA ARG A 270 13.53 1.01 10.60
C ARG A 270 13.14 1.27 9.14
N VAL A 271 13.76 2.28 8.52
CA VAL A 271 13.52 2.70 7.13
C VAL A 271 14.75 2.46 6.25
N LEU A 272 15.97 2.73 6.74
CA LEU A 272 17.21 2.68 5.95
C LEU A 272 18.13 1.50 6.26
N ASP A 273 17.78 0.63 7.22
CA ASP A 273 18.48 -0.62 7.44
C ASP A 273 17.64 -1.79 6.90
N PRO A 274 18.04 -2.42 5.79
CA PRO A 274 17.22 -3.46 5.18
C PRO A 274 17.00 -4.61 6.17
N ASP A 275 17.98 -4.98 6.99
CA ASP A 275 17.84 -6.10 7.93
C ASP A 275 16.83 -5.80 9.04
N VAL A 276 16.74 -4.54 9.46
CA VAL A 276 15.71 -4.08 10.40
C VAL A 276 14.35 -4.08 9.72
N ILE A 277 14.23 -3.63 8.48
CA ILE A 277 12.96 -3.70 7.72
C ILE A 277 12.45 -5.14 7.66
N GLN A 278 13.31 -6.12 7.35
CA GLN A 278 12.88 -7.52 7.25
C GLN A 278 12.51 -8.13 8.60
N ASN A 279 13.31 -7.87 9.65
CA ASN A 279 13.18 -8.59 10.92
C ASN A 279 12.34 -7.87 11.98
N ASN A 280 12.22 -6.55 11.87
CA ASN A 280 11.57 -5.65 12.82
C ASN A 280 10.81 -4.50 12.12
N GLY A 281 10.34 -4.73 10.89
CA GLY A 281 9.62 -3.74 10.08
C GLY A 281 8.16 -3.51 10.47
N TRP A 282 7.66 -4.16 11.53
CA TRP A 282 6.25 -4.11 11.93
C TRP A 282 5.67 -2.69 11.95
N GLY A 283 6.35 -1.75 12.60
CA GLY A 283 5.89 -0.36 12.67
C GLY A 283 5.75 0.28 11.29
N LEU A 284 6.75 0.08 10.41
CA LEU A 284 6.71 0.66 9.07
C LEU A 284 5.56 0.10 8.24
N PHE A 285 5.35 -1.22 8.28
CA PHE A 285 4.26 -1.87 7.56
C PHE A 285 2.90 -1.56 8.18
N HIS A 286 2.82 -1.35 9.49
CA HIS A 286 1.61 -0.88 10.17
C HIS A 286 1.15 0.49 9.64
N GLU A 287 2.09 1.45 9.49
CA GLU A 287 1.76 2.75 8.91
C GLU A 287 1.42 2.69 7.41
N MET A 288 2.03 1.78 6.66
CA MET A 288 1.61 1.48 5.28
C MET A 288 0.17 0.94 5.30
N GLY A 289 -0.14 0.05 6.24
CA GLY A 289 -1.47 -0.54 6.40
C GLY A 289 -2.55 0.51 6.66
N HIS A 290 -2.25 1.59 7.38
CA HIS A 290 -3.18 2.72 7.58
C HIS A 290 -3.66 3.35 6.26
N HIS A 291 -2.81 3.38 5.22
CA HIS A 291 -3.19 3.87 3.89
C HIS A 291 -4.12 2.91 3.14
N HIS A 292 -4.18 1.65 3.54
CA HIS A 292 -5.03 0.62 2.95
C HIS A 292 -6.35 0.41 3.72
N GLN A 293 -6.51 0.98 4.92
CA GLN A 293 -7.72 0.82 5.72
C GLN A 293 -8.95 1.43 5.05
N MET A 294 -10.03 0.65 4.90
CA MET A 294 -11.28 1.20 4.39
C MET A 294 -12.13 1.84 5.50
N TYR A 295 -12.57 3.08 5.28
CA TYR A 295 -13.25 3.85 6.33
C TYR A 295 -14.62 3.27 6.74
N ASN A 296 -15.29 2.54 5.84
CA ASN A 296 -16.67 2.04 6.02
C ASN A 296 -16.81 0.93 7.05
N TRP A 297 -15.71 0.26 7.42
CA TRP A 297 -15.73 -0.81 8.42
C TRP A 297 -14.62 -0.67 9.48
N ASN A 298 -13.86 0.43 9.44
CA ASN A 298 -12.86 0.79 10.45
C ASN A 298 -13.50 1.59 11.60
N PHE A 299 -13.99 0.91 12.64
CA PHE A 299 -14.57 1.51 13.85
C PHE A 299 -13.50 1.72 14.94
N ASP A 300 -13.76 2.62 15.88
CA ASP A 300 -12.73 3.16 16.80
C ASP A 300 -11.93 2.08 17.54
N ALA A 301 -12.61 1.05 18.04
CA ALA A 301 -11.96 -0.03 18.79
C ALA A 301 -10.94 -0.84 17.96
N VAL A 302 -11.01 -0.78 16.62
CA VAL A 302 -10.12 -1.52 15.72
C VAL A 302 -9.26 -0.60 14.86
N HIS A 303 -9.22 0.71 15.12
CA HIS A 303 -8.42 1.66 14.33
C HIS A 303 -6.95 1.26 14.22
N GLU A 304 -6.33 0.83 15.32
CA GLU A 304 -4.94 0.34 15.42
C GLU A 304 -4.82 -1.18 15.18
N VAL A 305 -5.94 -1.87 14.96
CA VAL A 305 -5.97 -3.34 14.81
C VAL A 305 -6.14 -3.73 13.35
N ASN A 306 -7.00 -3.00 12.64
CA ASN A 306 -7.29 -3.17 11.22
C ASN A 306 -6.05 -3.07 10.30
N PRO A 307 -5.07 -2.17 10.50
CA PRO A 307 -3.93 -2.10 9.58
C PRO A 307 -3.03 -3.34 9.70
N ASN A 308 -3.10 -4.06 10.84
CA ASN A 308 -2.33 -5.29 11.06
C ASN A 308 -2.75 -6.46 10.15
N ILE A 309 -3.91 -6.38 9.49
CA ILE A 309 -4.28 -7.36 8.44
C ILE A 309 -3.24 -7.33 7.31
N TYR A 310 -2.83 -6.12 6.91
CA TYR A 310 -1.83 -5.89 5.89
C TYR A 310 -0.43 -6.20 6.42
N THR A 311 -0.09 -5.68 7.61
CA THR A 311 1.19 -5.91 8.29
C THR A 311 1.50 -7.41 8.44
N LEU A 312 0.53 -8.22 8.85
CA LEU A 312 0.72 -9.66 9.02
C LEU A 312 0.96 -10.37 7.69
N ALA A 313 0.32 -9.95 6.60
CA ALA A 313 0.60 -10.51 5.28
C ALA A 313 2.02 -10.18 4.81
N VAL A 314 2.48 -8.94 5.04
CA VAL A 314 3.86 -8.53 4.75
C VAL A 314 4.84 -9.37 5.58
N MET A 315 4.63 -9.46 6.89
CA MET A 315 5.54 -10.17 7.80
C MET A 315 5.62 -11.66 7.49
N ARG A 316 4.51 -12.31 7.13
CA ARG A 316 4.52 -13.73 6.73
C ARG A 316 5.32 -13.97 5.44
N THR A 317 5.37 -12.99 4.55
CA THR A 317 6.17 -13.06 3.32
C THR A 317 7.64 -12.74 3.58
N MET A 318 7.94 -11.67 4.31
CA MET A 318 9.32 -11.22 4.58
C MET A 318 10.07 -12.11 5.57
N LYS A 319 9.34 -12.73 6.49
CA LYS A 319 9.87 -13.61 7.52
C LYS A 319 9.01 -14.88 7.60
N PRO A 320 9.24 -15.85 6.70
CA PRO A 320 8.51 -17.12 6.71
C PRO A 320 8.51 -17.77 8.10
N GLY A 321 7.36 -18.21 8.56
CA GLY A 321 7.17 -18.77 9.90
C GLY A 321 7.01 -17.72 11.02
N TYR A 322 6.98 -16.42 10.69
CA TYR A 322 6.62 -15.38 11.64
C TYR A 322 5.20 -15.55 12.14
N LYS A 323 5.05 -15.55 13.48
CA LYS A 323 3.76 -15.61 14.18
C LYS A 323 3.71 -14.46 15.16
N TRP A 324 2.79 -13.53 14.92
CA TRP A 324 2.54 -12.45 15.87
C TRP A 324 1.64 -12.93 17.02
N LEU A 325 0.55 -13.62 16.69
CA LEU A 325 -0.31 -14.26 17.67
C LEU A 325 0.32 -15.59 18.08
N THR A 326 1.02 -15.56 19.21
CA THR A 326 1.69 -16.71 19.81
C THR A 326 0.71 -17.60 20.60
N GLY A 327 1.18 -18.75 21.08
CA GLY A 327 0.38 -19.68 21.89
C GLY A 327 -0.24 -19.05 23.15
N SER A 328 0.43 -18.07 23.77
CA SER A 328 -0.14 -17.34 24.90
C SER A 328 -1.30 -16.44 24.46
N ASN A 329 -1.21 -15.79 23.30
CA ASN A 329 -2.29 -14.96 22.78
C ASN A 329 -3.54 -15.80 22.47
N TRP A 330 -3.36 -16.99 21.89
CA TRP A 330 -4.48 -17.92 21.67
C TRP A 330 -5.08 -18.44 22.98
N THR A 331 -4.26 -18.69 24.00
CA THR A 331 -4.72 -19.03 25.35
C THR A 331 -5.55 -17.90 25.97
N ASP A 332 -5.09 -16.65 25.85
CA ASP A 332 -5.81 -15.49 26.38
C ASP A 332 -7.11 -15.21 25.63
N LEU A 333 -7.17 -15.52 24.33
CA LEU A 333 -8.42 -15.53 23.57
C LEU A 333 -9.42 -16.56 24.10
N GLN A 334 -8.98 -17.77 24.49
CA GLN A 334 -9.89 -18.75 25.09
C GLN A 334 -10.44 -18.26 26.43
N LYS A 335 -9.59 -17.69 27.30
CA LYS A 335 -10.03 -17.05 28.55
C LYS A 335 -11.01 -15.90 28.29
N TYR A 336 -10.82 -15.15 27.21
CA TYR A 336 -11.77 -14.12 26.79
C TYR A 336 -13.13 -14.73 26.46
N PHE A 337 -13.18 -15.84 25.72
CA PHE A 337 -14.42 -16.53 25.38
C PHE A 337 -15.15 -17.15 26.58
N GLU A 338 -14.44 -17.50 27.65
CA GLU A 338 -15.01 -18.04 28.90
C GLU A 338 -15.70 -16.98 29.77
N LYS A 339 -15.50 -15.68 29.50
CA LYS A 339 -16.14 -14.60 30.26
C LYS A 339 -17.67 -14.66 30.13
N SER A 340 -18.38 -14.52 31.25
CA SER A 340 -19.85 -14.50 31.31
C SER A 340 -20.47 -13.32 30.55
N SER A 341 -19.76 -12.19 30.45
CA SER A 341 -20.11 -11.05 29.62
C SER A 341 -18.89 -10.62 28.81
N ARG A 342 -19.06 -10.55 27.48
CA ARG A 342 -18.02 -10.15 26.52
C ARG A 342 -18.44 -8.87 25.84
N ASP A 343 -17.47 -8.02 25.60
CA ASP A 343 -17.63 -6.77 24.86
C ASP A 343 -16.39 -6.58 24.00
N TYR A 344 -16.54 -6.79 22.70
CA TYR A 344 -15.42 -6.67 21.77
C TYR A 344 -14.85 -5.25 21.73
N THR A 345 -15.72 -4.26 21.90
CA THR A 345 -15.41 -2.83 21.75
C THR A 345 -14.94 -2.16 23.05
N ALA A 346 -15.08 -2.84 24.19
CA ALA A 346 -14.62 -2.31 25.47
C ALA A 346 -13.12 -1.97 25.45
N SER A 347 -12.75 -0.87 26.10
CA SER A 347 -11.36 -0.43 26.27
C SER A 347 -10.48 -1.44 27.00
N THR A 348 -11.07 -2.36 27.76
CA THR A 348 -10.39 -3.45 28.48
C THR A 348 -10.13 -4.69 27.63
N THR A 349 -10.66 -4.76 26.41
CA THR A 349 -10.38 -5.85 25.46
C THR A 349 -9.06 -5.57 24.75
N SER A 350 -8.12 -6.53 24.82
CA SER A 350 -6.77 -6.35 24.31
C SER A 350 -6.70 -6.30 22.78
N GLY A 351 -5.63 -5.69 22.25
CA GLY A 351 -5.38 -5.62 20.81
C GLY A 351 -5.23 -7.00 20.17
N GLU A 352 -4.68 -7.98 20.89
CA GLU A 352 -4.48 -9.35 20.41
C GLU A 352 -5.81 -10.10 20.30
N VAL A 353 -6.74 -9.92 21.24
CA VAL A 353 -8.11 -10.46 21.11
C VAL A 353 -8.80 -9.85 19.89
N ARG A 354 -8.63 -8.55 19.68
CA ARG A 354 -9.20 -7.87 18.50
C ARG A 354 -8.55 -8.35 17.20
N LEU A 355 -7.24 -8.53 17.18
CA LEU A 355 -6.51 -9.00 16.00
C LEU A 355 -6.87 -10.46 15.67
N ALA A 356 -7.09 -11.29 16.69
CA ALA A 356 -7.50 -12.67 16.51
C ALA A 356 -8.82 -12.80 15.74
N LEU A 357 -9.73 -11.83 15.83
CA LEU A 357 -10.95 -11.81 15.03
C LEU A 357 -10.61 -11.85 13.52
N TYR A 358 -9.66 -11.03 13.09
CA TYR A 358 -9.27 -10.99 11.69
C TYR A 358 -8.47 -12.23 11.27
N GLU A 359 -7.55 -12.68 12.14
CA GLU A 359 -6.74 -13.86 11.85
C GLU A 359 -7.57 -15.15 11.77
N GLN A 360 -8.61 -15.32 12.59
CA GLN A 360 -9.48 -16.49 12.48
C GLN A 360 -10.29 -16.52 11.19
N LEU A 361 -10.74 -15.37 10.69
CA LEU A 361 -11.40 -15.28 9.39
C LEU A 361 -10.43 -15.66 8.26
N ARG A 362 -9.19 -15.17 8.30
CA ARG A 362 -8.14 -15.57 7.34
C ARG A 362 -7.83 -17.06 7.43
N LEU A 363 -7.66 -17.61 8.64
CA LEU A 363 -7.32 -19.02 8.84
C LEU A 363 -8.45 -19.95 8.36
N ALA A 364 -9.71 -19.54 8.53
CA ALA A 364 -10.86 -20.34 8.10
C ALA A 364 -11.11 -20.28 6.60
N PHE A 365 -10.87 -19.12 5.95
CA PHE A 365 -11.30 -18.86 4.57
C PHE A 365 -10.16 -18.60 3.58
N GLY A 366 -8.91 -18.56 4.07
CA GLY A 366 -7.71 -18.37 3.27
C GLY A 366 -7.32 -16.89 3.03
N GLU A 367 -6.17 -16.69 2.37
CA GLU A 367 -5.60 -15.36 2.10
C GLU A 367 -6.51 -14.47 1.22
N GLY A 368 -7.37 -15.08 0.40
CA GLY A 368 -8.31 -14.37 -0.46
C GLY A 368 -9.50 -13.73 0.27
N PHE A 369 -9.70 -14.03 1.56
CA PHE A 369 -10.88 -13.58 2.30
C PHE A 369 -11.02 -12.05 2.33
N PHE A 370 -9.96 -11.34 2.74
CA PHE A 370 -9.99 -9.88 2.84
C PHE A 370 -10.02 -9.20 1.47
N ILE A 371 -9.42 -9.80 0.44
CA ILE A 371 -9.53 -9.33 -0.95
C ILE A 371 -11.00 -9.35 -1.37
N ASN A 372 -11.71 -10.46 -1.13
CA ASN A 372 -13.11 -10.60 -1.49
C ASN A 372 -14.01 -9.66 -0.65
N LEU A 373 -13.76 -9.52 0.65
CA LEU A 373 -14.47 -8.60 1.52
C LEU A 373 -14.35 -7.16 1.02
N HIS A 374 -13.13 -6.69 0.74
CA HIS A 374 -12.89 -5.34 0.24
C HIS A 374 -13.56 -5.10 -1.12
N LYS A 375 -13.50 -6.10 -2.01
CA LYS A 375 -14.18 -6.05 -3.31
C LYS A 375 -15.68 -5.86 -3.17
N LEU A 376 -16.34 -6.67 -2.32
CA LEU A 376 -17.78 -6.57 -2.10
C LEU A 376 -18.17 -5.20 -1.53
N ILE A 377 -17.39 -4.67 -0.56
CA ILE A 377 -17.63 -3.33 -0.01
C ILE A 377 -17.47 -2.25 -1.07
N ARG A 378 -16.46 -2.33 -1.95
CA ARG A 378 -16.28 -1.37 -3.05
C ARG A 378 -17.40 -1.41 -4.08
N GLN A 379 -17.95 -2.59 -4.36
CA GLN A 379 -19.06 -2.77 -5.29
C GLN A 379 -20.36 -2.18 -4.74
N ASP A 380 -20.69 -2.51 -3.50
CA ASP A 380 -21.97 -2.11 -2.88
C ASP A 380 -21.92 -0.68 -2.29
N ARG A 381 -20.72 -0.15 -2.01
CA ARG A 381 -20.43 1.16 -1.40
C ARG A 381 -21.33 1.49 -0.20
N PRO A 382 -21.41 0.62 0.83
CA PRO A 382 -22.32 0.81 1.96
C PRO A 382 -21.97 2.08 2.74
N ASN A 383 -22.98 2.88 3.10
CA ASN A 383 -22.77 4.04 3.95
C ASN A 383 -22.62 3.62 5.42
N ALA A 384 -21.63 4.16 6.12
CA ALA A 384 -21.43 3.95 7.55
C ALA A 384 -20.73 5.17 8.16
N THR A 385 -21.40 5.84 9.11
CA THR A 385 -20.93 7.09 9.73
C THR A 385 -20.62 6.94 11.22
N ASN A 386 -21.04 5.84 11.85
CA ASN A 386 -20.77 5.56 13.26
C ASN A 386 -20.28 4.11 13.48
N ASN A 387 -19.81 3.81 14.71
CA ASN A 387 -19.22 2.51 15.04
C ASN A 387 -20.17 1.32 14.81
N GLU A 388 -21.44 1.43 15.21
CA GLU A 388 -22.40 0.34 15.01
C GLU A 388 -22.63 0.05 13.52
N GLN A 389 -22.77 1.10 12.70
CA GLN A 389 -22.91 0.94 11.25
C GLN A 389 -21.66 0.34 10.61
N LYS A 390 -20.46 0.72 11.07
CA LYS A 390 -19.20 0.14 10.59
C LYS A 390 -19.04 -1.32 11.01
N MET A 391 -19.46 -1.67 12.23
CA MET A 391 -19.54 -3.05 12.69
C MET A 391 -20.55 -3.85 11.84
N ARG A 392 -21.72 -3.28 11.53
CA ARG A 392 -22.68 -3.88 10.59
C ARG A 392 -22.03 -4.15 9.23
N VAL A 393 -21.27 -3.21 8.67
CA VAL A 393 -20.53 -3.43 7.41
C VAL A 393 -19.58 -4.62 7.56
N LEU A 394 -18.74 -4.67 8.60
CA LEU A 394 -17.87 -5.84 8.82
C LEU A 394 -18.68 -7.15 8.89
N MET A 395 -19.77 -7.17 9.66
CA MET A 395 -20.55 -8.38 9.90
C MET A 395 -21.25 -8.92 8.64
N ILE A 396 -21.91 -8.04 7.88
CA ILE A 396 -22.62 -8.40 6.65
C ILE A 396 -21.62 -8.85 5.58
N TYR A 397 -20.56 -8.08 5.36
CA TYR A 397 -19.64 -8.33 4.25
C TYR A 397 -18.67 -9.47 4.53
N ALA A 398 -18.31 -9.73 5.80
CA ALA A 398 -17.61 -10.96 6.17
C ALA A 398 -18.49 -12.20 5.92
N SER A 399 -19.80 -12.13 6.20
CA SER A 399 -20.73 -13.23 5.92
C SER A 399 -20.85 -13.47 4.41
N LYS A 400 -21.05 -12.40 3.62
CA LYS A 400 -21.06 -12.49 2.15
C LYS A 400 -19.72 -13.04 1.60
N ALA A 401 -18.59 -12.56 2.10
CA ALA A 401 -17.26 -12.92 1.60
C ALA A 401 -16.88 -14.38 1.92
N SER A 402 -17.31 -14.89 3.08
CA SER A 402 -17.10 -16.29 3.47
C SER A 402 -18.10 -17.26 2.83
N GLY A 403 -19.27 -16.76 2.42
CA GLY A 403 -20.39 -17.60 1.99
C GLY A 403 -21.14 -18.28 3.14
N PHE A 404 -20.89 -17.88 4.39
CA PHE A 404 -21.51 -18.45 5.59
C PHE A 404 -22.18 -17.38 6.47
N ASN A 405 -23.20 -17.79 7.22
CA ASN A 405 -23.78 -16.98 8.26
C ASN A 405 -22.81 -16.88 9.46
N LEU A 406 -22.20 -15.71 9.67
CA LEU A 406 -21.22 -15.48 10.74
C LEU A 406 -21.85 -14.93 12.03
N SER A 407 -23.18 -14.99 12.19
CA SER A 407 -23.86 -14.47 13.39
C SER A 407 -23.31 -15.07 14.69
N SER A 408 -23.14 -16.39 14.75
CA SER A 408 -22.60 -17.09 15.93
C SER A 408 -21.16 -16.68 16.24
N TYR A 409 -20.37 -16.41 15.20
CA TYR A 409 -18.99 -15.96 15.32
C TYR A 409 -18.90 -14.59 15.99
N PHE A 410 -19.64 -13.59 15.49
CA PHE A 410 -19.67 -12.25 16.07
C PHE A 410 -20.29 -12.22 17.48
N LYS A 411 -21.32 -13.05 17.73
CA LYS A 411 -21.89 -13.21 19.08
C LYS A 411 -20.87 -13.78 20.06
N LYS A 412 -20.05 -14.75 19.64
CA LYS A 412 -19.00 -15.33 20.49
C LYS A 412 -17.93 -14.30 20.84
N TYR A 413 -17.56 -13.44 19.90
CA TYR A 413 -16.70 -12.28 20.16
C TYR A 413 -17.35 -11.16 21.00
N GLY A 414 -18.65 -11.21 21.27
CA GLY A 414 -19.33 -10.21 22.10
C GLY A 414 -19.61 -8.90 21.35
N PHE A 415 -19.99 -8.97 20.07
CA PHE A 415 -20.46 -7.81 19.32
C PHE A 415 -21.83 -7.36 19.85
N LYS A 416 -21.83 -6.24 20.59
CA LYS A 416 -23.03 -5.58 21.11
C LYS A 416 -23.59 -4.59 20.10
N VAL A 417 -24.40 -5.09 19.18
CA VAL A 417 -25.09 -4.32 18.14
C VAL A 417 -26.58 -4.61 18.18
N ASN A 418 -27.39 -3.78 17.53
CA ASN A 418 -28.83 -4.03 17.38
C ASN A 418 -29.12 -5.42 16.79
N GLN A 419 -30.15 -6.10 17.30
CA GLN A 419 -30.58 -7.42 16.83
C GLN A 419 -30.92 -7.42 15.34
N SER A 420 -31.40 -6.30 14.79
CA SER A 420 -31.70 -6.17 13.36
C SER A 420 -30.52 -6.48 12.46
N ILE A 421 -29.28 -6.24 12.90
CA ILE A 421 -28.06 -6.54 12.13
C ILE A 421 -27.86 -8.05 11.99
N TYR A 422 -28.16 -8.83 13.03
CA TYR A 422 -28.14 -10.30 12.94
C TYR A 422 -29.29 -10.82 12.08
N ASP A 423 -30.46 -10.16 12.13
CA ASP A 423 -31.60 -10.52 11.29
C ASP A 423 -31.28 -10.26 9.81
N GLU A 424 -30.55 -9.20 9.50
CA GLU A 424 -30.02 -8.93 8.15
C GLU A 424 -29.06 -10.03 7.68
N ILE A 425 -28.15 -10.52 8.53
CA ILE A 425 -27.28 -11.67 8.18
C ILE A 425 -28.14 -12.91 7.88
N ASN A 426 -29.14 -13.19 8.71
CA ASN A 426 -30.04 -14.33 8.51
C ASN A 426 -30.82 -14.21 7.19
N ALA A 427 -31.24 -13.00 6.83
CA ALA A 427 -31.94 -12.72 5.57
C ALA A 427 -31.08 -12.94 4.31
N LEU A 428 -29.75 -13.04 4.43
CA LEU A 428 -28.87 -13.46 3.33
C LEU A 428 -29.05 -14.95 2.96
N ASN A 429 -29.74 -15.74 3.79
CA ASN A 429 -29.99 -17.18 3.58
C ASN A 429 -28.70 -17.99 3.34
N LEU A 430 -27.59 -17.57 3.96
CA LEU A 430 -26.32 -18.29 3.89
C LEU A 430 -26.32 -19.49 4.85
N PRO A 431 -25.68 -20.61 4.48
CA PRO A 431 -25.53 -21.75 5.38
C PRO A 431 -24.71 -21.38 6.62
N ASN A 432 -24.90 -22.13 7.70
CA ASN A 432 -24.00 -22.06 8.85
C ASN A 432 -22.64 -22.67 8.50
N SER A 433 -21.56 -22.14 9.07
CA SER A 433 -20.24 -22.75 8.95
C SER A 433 -20.25 -24.17 9.55
N PRO A 434 -19.68 -25.17 8.85
CA PRO A 434 -19.62 -26.55 9.35
C PRO A 434 -18.69 -26.72 10.56
N THR A 435 -17.80 -25.75 10.78
CA THR A 435 -16.85 -25.72 11.91
C THR A 435 -17.00 -24.42 12.69
N ASP A 436 -16.72 -24.45 13.99
CA ASP A 436 -16.63 -23.23 14.79
C ASP A 436 -15.38 -22.43 14.41
N ILE A 437 -15.57 -21.30 13.73
CA ILE A 437 -14.47 -20.43 13.25
C ILE A 437 -13.61 -19.93 14.42
N THR A 438 -14.17 -19.83 15.63
CA THR A 438 -13.42 -19.37 16.80
C THR A 438 -12.41 -20.38 17.35
N THR A 439 -12.34 -21.59 16.78
CA THR A 439 -11.33 -22.60 17.14
C THR A 439 -10.10 -22.55 16.25
N TYR A 440 -10.12 -21.79 15.15
CA TYR A 440 -8.96 -21.65 14.28
C TYR A 440 -7.85 -20.88 14.99
N LYS A 441 -6.61 -21.36 14.84
CA LYS A 441 -5.39 -20.75 15.37
C LYS A 441 -4.22 -21.18 14.49
N GLU A 442 -3.18 -20.35 14.48
CA GLU A 442 -1.91 -20.78 13.87
C GLU A 442 -1.33 -21.96 14.67
N PRO A 443 -0.72 -22.95 13.99
CA PRO A 443 -0.16 -24.13 14.64
C PRO A 443 0.97 -23.80 15.63
#